data_AF-A0A127T2F2-F1
#
_entry.id   AF-A0A127T2F2-F1
#
_cell.length_a   1.000
_cell.length_b   1.000
_cell.length_c   1.000
_cell.angle_alpha   90.00
_cell.angle_beta   90.00
_cell.angle_gamma   90.00
#
_symmetry.space_group_name_H-M   'P 1'
#
loop_
_entity.id
_entity.type
_entity.pdbx_description
1 polymer ?
#
loop_
_entity_poly.entity_id
_entity_poly.type
_entity_poly.pdbx_seq_one_letter_code
_entity_poly.pdbx_strand_id
1 'polypeptide(L)' 'MINGKELYSEVKGGKLGRLDILAELEDKTLINIEAQILDKGNISERTVFYNGRLYTSGINAGEDYIN' A
#
# COMPACT_ATOMS: atom_id res chain seq x y z
N MET A 1 -7.13 -9.06 14.46
CA MET A 1 -8.12 -9.02 13.36
C MET A 1 -7.42 -8.39 12.16
N ILE A 2 -7.27 -9.09 11.04
CA ILE A 2 -6.69 -8.53 9.82
C ILE A 2 -7.76 -7.62 9.22
N ASN A 3 -7.65 -6.31 9.43
CA ASN A 3 -8.55 -5.33 8.84
C ASN A 3 -8.05 -5.02 7.41
N GLY A 4 -8.17 -6.02 6.53
CA GLY A 4 -7.74 -5.93 5.14
C GLY A 4 -8.65 -4.96 4.39
N LYS A 5 -8.26 -3.69 4.34
CA LYS A 5 -8.83 -2.74 3.37
C LYS A 5 -8.36 -3.16 1.98
N GLU A 6 -9.03 -4.15 1.40
CA GLU A 6 -8.85 -4.51 0.00
C GLU A 6 -9.18 -3.29 -0.85
N LEU A 7 -8.19 -2.79 -1.60
CA LEU A 7 -8.43 -1.78 -2.63
C LEU A 7 -9.23 -2.47 -3.76
N TYR A 8 -10.55 -2.24 -3.78
CA TYR A 8 -11.46 -2.78 -4.79
C TYR A 8 -11.04 -2.31 -6.20
N SER A 9 -11.16 -3.21 -7.18
CA SER A 9 -10.83 -2.90 -8.58
C SER A 9 -12.01 -2.28 -9.33
N GLU A 10 -11.77 -1.23 -10.10
CA GLU A 10 -12.79 -0.54 -10.92
C GLU A 10 -13.21 -1.27 -12.21
N VAL A 11 -12.79 -2.52 -12.50
CA VAL A 11 -13.09 -3.16 -13.80
C VAL A 11 -13.50 -4.64 -13.70
N LYS A 12 -14.66 -4.97 -14.27
CA LYS A 12 -15.16 -6.34 -14.48
C LYS A 12 -14.35 -6.98 -15.63
N GLY A 13 -13.34 -7.80 -15.30
CA GLY A 13 -12.48 -8.42 -16.32
C GLY A 13 -11.15 -9.06 -15.87
N GLY A 14 -10.91 -9.17 -14.56
CA GLY A 14 -9.85 -10.03 -14.00
C GLY A 14 -8.47 -9.36 -13.98
N LYS A 15 -8.00 -9.05 -12.77
CA LYS A 15 -6.61 -8.65 -12.51
C LYS A 15 -5.67 -9.63 -13.22
N LEU A 16 -4.83 -9.15 -14.12
CA LEU A 16 -3.64 -9.87 -14.60
C LEU A 16 -2.64 -9.95 -13.43
N GLY A 17 -2.93 -10.84 -12.47
CA GLY A 17 -2.02 -11.32 -11.43
C GLY A 17 -1.29 -10.29 -10.60
N ARG A 18 -1.97 -9.30 -10.01
CA ARG A 18 -1.37 -8.40 -9.00
C ARG A 18 -2.14 -8.46 -7.69
N LEU A 19 -1.43 -8.54 -6.59
CA LEU A 19 -1.94 -8.53 -5.23
C LEU A 19 -1.17 -7.48 -4.42
N ASP A 20 -1.91 -6.59 -3.75
CA ASP A 20 -1.37 -5.57 -2.87
C ASP A 20 -1.98 -5.78 -1.47
N ILE A 21 -1.15 -5.95 -0.44
CA ILE A 21 -1.55 -6.19 0.95
C ILE A 21 -0.88 -5.15 1.84
N LEU A 22 -1.67 -4.52 2.72
CA LEU A 22 -1.17 -3.73 3.84
C LEU A 22 -1.34 -4.54 5.13
N ALA A 23 -0.22 -4.90 5.76
CA ALA A 23 -0.20 -5.55 7.05
C ALA A 23 0.22 -4.56 8.15
N GLU A 24 -0.36 -4.72 9.34
CA GLU A 24 0.03 -3.99 10.55
C GLU A 24 0.55 -5.01 11.57
N LEU A 25 1.78 -4.80 12.06
CA LEU A 25 2.34 -5.60 13.14
C LEU A 25 1.79 -5.16 14.50
N GLU A 26 2.04 -5.96 15.55
CA GLU A 26 1.61 -5.63 16.92
C GLU A 26 2.14 -4.28 17.41
N ASP A 27 3.34 -3.89 16.97
CA ASP A 27 4.01 -2.63 17.31
C ASP A 27 3.59 -1.43 16.44
N LYS A 28 2.53 -1.58 15.64
CA LYS A 28 2.02 -0.56 14.68
C LYS A 28 2.89 -0.32 13.46
N THR A 29 3.95 -1.10 13.25
CA THR A 29 4.69 -1.06 11.98
C THR A 29 3.78 -1.48 10.83
N LEU A 30 3.70 -0.61 9.81
CA LEU A 30 2.97 -0.88 8.57
C LEU A 30 3.90 -1.50 7.54
N ILE A 31 3.51 -2.64 6.97
CA ILE A 31 4.24 -3.36 5.92
C ILE A 31 3.39 -3.37 4.66
N ASN A 32 3.94 -2.81 3.58
CA ASN A 32 3.37 -2.92 2.24
C ASN A 32 3.96 -4.13 1.51
N ILE A 33 3.10 -5.01 1.03
CA ILE A 33 3.47 -6.21 0.28
C ILE A 33 2.81 -6.13 -1.10
N GLU A 34 3.63 -6.03 -2.14
CA GLU A 34 3.19 -6.11 -3.54
C GLU A 34 3.71 -7.39 -4.20
N ALA A 35 2.80 -8.15 -4.80
CA ALA A 35 3.12 -9.35 -5.58
C ALA A 35 2.55 -9.21 -7.00
N GLN A 36 3.39 -9.47 -7.99
CA GLN A 36 3.03 -9.47 -9.41
C GLN A 36 3.37 -10.83 -10.04
N ILE A 37 2.38 -11.51 -10.60
CA ILE A 37 2.51 -12.77 -11.34
C ILE A 37 3.18 -12.54 -12.70
N LEU A 38 2.99 -11.35 -13.29
CA LEU A 38 3.69 -10.91 -14.50
C LEU A 38 4.48 -9.65 -14.15
N ASP A 39 5.79 -9.69 -14.41
CA ASP A 39 6.63 -8.50 -14.26
C ASP A 39 6.15 -7.41 -15.22
N LYS A 40 5.74 -6.28 -14.65
CA LYS A 40 5.31 -5.09 -15.40
C LYS A 40 6.43 -4.06 -15.56
N GLY A 41 7.63 -4.33 -15.04
CA GLY A 41 8.79 -3.43 -15.10
C GLY A 41 8.63 -2.15 -14.29
N ASN A 42 7.68 -2.12 -13.34
CA ASN A 42 7.30 -0.90 -12.61
C ASN A 42 7.24 -1.06 -11.09
N ILE A 43 7.83 -2.14 -10.55
CA ILE A 43 7.74 -2.46 -9.12
C ILE A 43 8.46 -1.42 -8.26
N SER A 44 9.54 -0.82 -8.78
CA SER A 44 10.31 0.22 -8.09
C SER A 44 9.50 1.50 -7.90
N GLU A 45 8.90 2.02 -8.99
CA GLU A 45 8.10 3.24 -8.96
C GLU A 45 6.88 3.07 -8.06
N ARG A 46 6.25 1.89 -8.10
CA ARG A 46 5.10 1.57 -7.25
C ARG A 46 5.49 1.48 -5.78
N THR A 47 6.61 0.81 -5.47
CA THR A 47 7.12 0.72 -4.10
C THR A 47 7.33 2.11 -3.52
N VAL A 48 8.01 3.00 -4.25
CA VAL A 48 8.25 4.38 -3.80
C VAL A 48 6.93 5.14 -3.65
N PHE A 49 6.02 5.03 -4.61
CA PHE A 49 4.73 5.71 -4.58
C PHE A 49 3.90 5.32 -3.35
N TYR A 50 3.72 4.02 -3.10
CA TYR A 50 2.91 3.56 -1.97
C TYR A 50 3.59 3.82 -0.63
N ASN A 51 4.92 3.71 -0.54
CA ASN A 51 5.64 4.06 0.68
C ASN A 51 5.49 5.55 1.00
N GLY A 52 5.55 6.44 0.00
CA GLY A 52 5.27 7.86 0.18
C GLY A 52 3.83 8.13 0.63
N ARG A 53 2.85 7.42 0.05
CA ARG A 53 1.45 7.51 0.47
C ARG A 53 1.23 7.02 1.90
N LEU A 54 1.86 5.93 2.29
CA LEU A 54 1.81 5.40 3.67
C LEU A 54 2.43 6.38 4.65
N TYR A 55 3.64 6.87 4.36
CA TYR A 55 4.34 7.84 5.19
C TYR A 55 3.52 9.11 5.41
N THR A 56 2.95 9.66 4.34
CA THR A 56 2.14 10.88 4.39
C THR A 56 0.74 10.67 4.98
N SER A 57 0.23 9.43 5.02
CA SER A 57 -1.13 9.15 5.51
C SER A 57 -1.35 9.45 6.99
N GLY A 58 -0.27 9.51 7.78
CA GLY A 58 -0.30 9.90 9.19
C GLY A 58 -0.07 11.39 9.44
N ILE A 59 0.13 12.20 8.41
CA ILE A 59 0.39 13.65 8.52
C ILE A 59 -0.89 14.40 8.16
N ASN A 60 -1.54 15.04 9.14
CA ASN A 60 -2.70 15.89 8.87
C ASN A 60 -2.32 17.36 8.74
N ALA A 61 -3.04 18.09 7.89
CA ALA A 61 -2.81 19.52 7.72
C ALA A 61 -3.12 20.28 9.02
N GLY A 62 -2.18 21.11 9.46
CA GLY A 62 -2.30 21.89 10.69
C GLY A 62 -1.82 21.17 11.96
N GLU A 63 -1.38 19.91 11.85
CA GLU A 63 -0.63 19.25 12.92
C GLU A 63 0.85 19.66 12.87
N ASP A 64 1.46 19.81 14.04
CA ASP A 64 2.90 20.02 14.13
C ASP A 64 3.64 18.77 13.62
N TYR A 65 4.74 18.99 12.91
CA TYR A 65 5.66 17.91 12.59
C TYR A 65 6.25 17.40 13.91
N ILE A 66 5.92 16.16 14.27
CA ILE A 66 6.39 15.51 15.48
C ILE A 66 7.92 15.46 15.43
N ASN A 67 8.61 16.12 16.38
CA ASN A 67 10.06 16.01 16.59
C ASN A 67 10.38 14.75 17.39
#